data_AF-I0Z130-F1
#
_entry.id   AF-I0Z130-F1
#
_cell.length_a   1.000
_cell.length_b   1.000
_cell.length_c   1.000
_cell.angle_alpha   90.00
_cell.angle_beta   90.00
_cell.angle_gamma   90.00
#
_symmetry.space_group_name_H-M   'P 1'
#
loop_
_entity.id
_entity.type
_entity.pdbx_description
1 polymer ?
#
loop_
_entity_poly.entity_id
_entity_poly.type
_entity_poly.pdbx_seq_one_letter_code
_entity_poly.pdbx_strand_id
1 'polypeptide(L)'
;MAITIGTYASHATEVYTIPQRLNNVPASRETRQFFYNDVCRAVEKAVAAEERLLSVKLTVPETNPEMDVYRIGTVLELVRDLVTDLAADGKRVKVCVQQALGQGVFQGLPLSLSGVRRIMENMDWGEVFEFVSFGNVGSDHLDDSAYYVIVAPQNVVGSTIMTKLLEMATAAVEQKKTLILFNPLLKDLPSASGVMGVRGRRERMEFADSFIPAYHFRLLYSSSAMMYPIRGALRHVYGGPWEVFKREDMGKRTEEYRFVGSFDSQPDGSLLTPLFQEQPPKKNSGAWWNL
;
A
#
# COMPACT_ATOMS: atom_id res chain seq x y z
N MET A 1 7.50 26.46 -4.24
CA MET A 1 7.65 25.05 -3.82
C MET A 1 8.99 24.96 -3.11
N ALA A 2 8.97 25.06 -1.79
CA ALA A 2 10.20 25.15 -1.00
C ALA A 2 10.70 23.72 -0.72
N ILE A 3 11.92 23.42 -1.16
CA ILE A 3 12.65 22.26 -0.66
C ILE A 3 13.10 22.66 0.75
N THR A 4 12.38 22.19 1.78
CA THR A 4 12.90 22.26 3.14
C THR A 4 13.98 21.19 3.26
N ILE A 5 15.21 21.56 2.91
CA ILE A 5 16.39 20.78 3.31
C ILE A 5 16.52 20.99 4.82
N GLY A 6 15.83 20.13 5.58
CA GLY A 6 15.72 20.25 7.02
C GLY A 6 17.09 20.27 7.68
N THR A 7 17.44 21.42 8.24
CA THR A 7 18.39 21.51 9.35
C THR A 7 17.77 20.75 10.53
N TYR A 8 18.59 19.92 11.17
CA TYR A 8 18.22 19.07 12.30
C TYR A 8 17.49 19.87 13.39
N ALA A 9 16.16 19.79 13.40
CA ALA A 9 15.34 20.15 14.55
C ALA A 9 15.00 18.85 15.27
N SER A 10 15.61 18.68 16.43
CA SER A 10 15.40 17.61 17.38
C SER A 10 13.96 17.59 17.88
N HIS A 11 13.10 16.86 17.17
CA HIS A 11 12.04 16.11 17.82
C HIS A 11 12.49 14.66 17.79
N ALA A 12 12.77 14.12 18.96
CA ALA A 12 13.10 12.71 19.13
C ALA A 12 11.85 11.88 18.87
N THR A 13 11.48 11.75 17.60
CA THR A 13 10.64 10.67 17.10
C THR A 13 11.50 9.41 17.22
N GLU A 14 10.95 8.33 17.79
CA GLU A 14 11.63 7.02 17.75
C GLU A 14 12.21 6.77 16.36
N VAL A 15 13.47 6.36 16.30
CA VAL A 15 14.16 6.11 15.02
C VAL A 15 13.44 4.97 14.31
N TYR A 16 12.61 5.32 13.32
CA TYR A 16 11.93 4.33 12.50
C TYR A 16 12.95 3.57 11.66
N THR A 17 13.18 2.31 12.01
CA THR A 17 14.19 1.46 11.39
C THR A 17 13.52 0.45 10.47
N ILE A 18 13.70 0.63 9.16
CA ILE A 18 13.14 -0.29 8.15
C ILE A 18 13.87 -1.65 8.23
N PRO A 19 13.15 -2.78 8.23
CA PRO A 19 13.75 -4.10 8.18
C PRO A 19 14.64 -4.29 6.95
N GLN A 20 15.71 -5.04 7.12
CA GLN A 20 16.64 -5.35 6.04
C GLN A 20 16.14 -6.51 5.18
N ARG A 21 16.71 -6.65 3.98
CA ARG A 21 16.53 -7.74 3.03
C ARG A 21 15.06 -7.89 2.62
N LEU A 22 14.42 -6.77 2.30
CA LEU A 22 13.03 -6.74 1.83
C LEU A 22 12.81 -7.40 0.46
N ASN A 23 13.88 -7.85 -0.20
CA ASN A 23 13.85 -8.72 -1.37
C ASN A 23 13.82 -10.22 -1.05
N ASN A 24 14.00 -10.63 0.22
CA ASN A 24 13.85 -12.03 0.61
C ASN A 24 12.37 -12.39 0.62
N VAL A 25 12.00 -13.38 -0.20
CA VAL A 25 10.64 -13.92 -0.25
C VAL A 25 10.70 -15.43 -0.01
N PRO A 26 10.00 -15.96 1.01
CA PRO A 26 9.17 -15.24 1.98
C PRO A 26 10.02 -14.37 2.94
N ALA A 27 9.46 -13.24 3.37
CA ALA A 27 10.06 -12.42 4.41
C ALA A 27 10.03 -13.17 5.76
N SER A 28 10.95 -12.82 6.65
CA SER A 28 10.94 -13.39 8.01
C SER A 28 9.65 -13.03 8.74
N ARG A 29 9.27 -13.84 9.73
CA ARG A 29 8.11 -13.54 10.59
C ARG A 29 8.26 -12.17 11.26
N GLU A 30 9.47 -11.83 11.70
CA GLU A 30 9.77 -10.53 12.32
C GLU A 30 9.53 -9.37 11.34
N THR A 31 10.00 -9.47 10.09
CA THR A 31 9.76 -8.44 9.07
C THR A 31 8.27 -8.30 8.76
N ARG A 32 7.54 -9.42 8.67
CA ARG A 32 6.08 -9.39 8.46
C ARG A 32 5.37 -8.72 9.62
N GLN A 33 5.63 -9.16 10.86
CA GLN A 33 5.01 -8.58 12.07
C GLN A 33 5.33 -7.09 12.23
N PHE A 34 6.54 -6.67 11.87
CA PHE A 34 6.91 -5.25 11.86
C PHE A 34 5.94 -4.44 11.00
N PHE A 35 5.72 -4.85 9.75
CA PHE A 35 4.78 -4.15 8.87
C PHE A 35 3.34 -4.29 9.33
N TYR A 36 2.98 -5.44 9.93
CA TYR A 36 1.61 -5.66 10.41
C TYR A 36 1.28 -4.67 11.53
N ASN A 37 2.18 -4.55 12.50
CA ASN A 37 2.03 -3.60 13.60
C ASN A 37 2.01 -2.14 13.11
N ASP A 38 2.87 -1.79 12.14
CA ASP A 38 2.92 -0.40 11.62
C ASP A 38 1.64 -0.04 10.86
N VAL A 39 1.10 -0.97 10.05
CA VAL A 39 -0.18 -0.81 9.35
C VAL A 39 -1.33 -0.67 10.35
N CYS A 40 -1.45 -1.56 11.33
CA CYS A 40 -2.57 -1.55 12.26
C CYS A 40 -2.60 -0.26 13.09
N ARG A 41 -1.45 0.16 13.64
CA ARG A 41 -1.32 1.45 14.36
C ARG A 41 -1.70 2.65 13.48
N ALA A 42 -1.31 2.64 12.21
CA ALA A 42 -1.60 3.75 11.31
C ALA A 42 -3.10 3.81 10.94
N VAL A 43 -3.74 2.66 10.71
CA VAL A 43 -5.19 2.58 10.48
C VAL A 43 -5.98 2.93 11.72
N GLU A 44 -5.58 2.44 12.90
CA GLU A 44 -6.21 2.76 14.19
C GLU A 44 -6.24 4.27 14.41
N LYS A 45 -5.12 4.96 14.20
CA LYS A 45 -5.03 6.43 14.29
C LYS A 45 -5.98 7.14 13.33
N ALA A 46 -6.06 6.68 12.08
CA ALA A 46 -6.94 7.27 11.08
C ALA A 46 -8.43 7.06 11.43
N VAL A 47 -8.79 5.85 11.89
CA VAL A 47 -10.13 5.51 12.37
C VAL A 47 -10.51 6.33 13.59
N ALA A 48 -9.60 6.50 14.55
CA ALA A 48 -9.82 7.32 15.74
C ALA A 48 -10.04 8.81 15.42
N ALA A 49 -9.48 9.29 14.30
CA ALA A 49 -9.75 10.61 13.75
C ALA A 49 -11.07 10.70 12.95
N GLU A 50 -11.90 9.65 13.00
CA GLU A 50 -13.17 9.51 12.28
C GLU A 50 -13.09 9.55 10.76
N GLU A 51 -11.90 9.24 10.21
CA GLU A 51 -11.73 9.16 8.77
C GLU A 51 -12.49 7.96 8.19
N ARG A 52 -13.16 8.21 7.06
CA ARG A 52 -14.14 7.26 6.48
C ARG A 52 -13.63 6.53 5.26
N LEU A 53 -12.77 7.14 4.46
CA LEU A 53 -12.20 6.53 3.26
C LEU A 53 -10.68 6.42 3.44
N LEU A 54 -10.22 5.22 3.75
CA LEU A 54 -8.81 4.95 4.08
C LEU A 54 -8.16 4.07 3.01
N SER A 55 -6.89 4.34 2.69
CA SER A 55 -6.08 3.45 1.88
C SER A 55 -4.86 2.93 2.63
N VAL A 56 -4.59 1.64 2.45
CA VAL A 56 -3.39 0.95 2.92
C VAL A 56 -2.66 0.42 1.69
N LYS A 57 -1.42 0.86 1.48
CA LYS A 57 -0.55 0.40 0.40
C LYS A 57 0.75 -0.12 0.99
N LEU A 58 0.94 -1.43 1.03
CA LEU A 58 2.20 -2.10 1.34
C LEU A 58 2.64 -2.89 0.11
N THR A 59 3.60 -2.36 -0.65
CA THR A 59 4.03 -2.93 -1.94
C THR A 59 5.50 -3.33 -1.94
N VAL A 60 5.91 -4.11 -0.93
CA VAL A 60 7.14 -4.90 -0.98
C VAL A 60 6.93 -6.10 -1.91
N PRO A 61 8.00 -6.76 -2.43
CA PRO A 61 7.87 -7.86 -3.40
C PRO A 61 6.86 -8.94 -2.99
N GLU A 62 6.85 -9.35 -1.72
CA GLU A 62 5.93 -10.40 -1.24
C GLU A 62 4.45 -9.98 -1.21
N THR A 63 4.15 -8.68 -1.11
CA THR A 63 2.76 -8.16 -0.98
C THR A 63 2.29 -7.37 -2.20
N ASN A 64 3.14 -7.20 -3.21
CA ASN A 64 2.81 -6.47 -4.43
C ASN A 64 2.32 -7.42 -5.53
N PRO A 65 1.04 -7.36 -5.94
CA PRO A 65 0.49 -8.21 -7.00
C PRO A 65 1.11 -7.95 -8.38
N GLU A 66 1.83 -6.84 -8.57
CA GLU A 66 2.58 -6.56 -9.81
C GLU A 66 3.92 -7.33 -9.88
N MET A 67 4.31 -8.06 -8.82
CA MET A 67 5.57 -8.81 -8.75
C MET A 67 5.32 -10.31 -8.81
N ASP A 68 6.18 -11.07 -9.51
CA ASP A 68 6.05 -12.54 -9.65
C ASP A 68 6.11 -13.29 -8.32
N VAL A 69 6.76 -12.70 -7.32
CA VAL A 69 6.95 -13.27 -5.98
C VAL A 69 5.82 -12.90 -5.01
N TYR A 70 4.70 -12.37 -5.52
CA TYR A 70 3.52 -12.06 -4.74
C TYR A 70 2.98 -13.28 -3.99
N ARG A 71 2.70 -13.10 -2.69
CA ARG A 71 2.11 -14.13 -1.83
C ARG A 71 0.85 -13.60 -1.17
N ILE A 72 -0.29 -13.99 -1.72
CA ILE A 72 -1.61 -13.63 -1.18
C ILE A 72 -1.76 -14.03 0.31
N GLY A 73 -1.17 -15.14 0.75
CA GLY A 73 -1.19 -15.54 2.15
C GLY A 73 -0.62 -14.47 3.09
N THR A 74 0.47 -13.82 2.71
CA THR A 74 1.11 -12.74 3.51
C THR A 74 0.23 -11.49 3.58
N VAL A 75 -0.54 -11.20 2.52
CA VAL A 75 -1.56 -10.14 2.54
C VAL A 75 -2.72 -10.52 3.45
N LEU A 76 -3.20 -11.76 3.39
CA LEU A 76 -4.31 -12.21 4.22
C LEU A 76 -3.96 -12.33 5.70
N GLU A 77 -2.73 -12.70 6.04
CA GLU A 77 -2.21 -12.64 7.41
C GLU A 77 -2.26 -11.21 7.97
N LEU A 78 -1.85 -10.22 7.17
CA LEU A 78 -1.95 -8.80 7.55
C LEU A 78 -3.40 -8.33 7.67
N VAL A 79 -4.26 -8.68 6.71
CA VAL A 79 -5.68 -8.33 6.78
C VAL A 79 -6.32 -8.94 8.03
N ARG A 80 -5.93 -10.17 8.41
CA ARG A 80 -6.41 -10.81 9.63
C ARG A 80 -6.01 -10.04 10.88
N ASP A 81 -4.73 -9.63 11.00
CA ASP A 81 -4.27 -8.83 12.14
C ASP A 81 -5.02 -7.48 12.20
N LEU A 82 -5.16 -6.79 11.05
CA LEU A 82 -5.90 -5.53 10.98
C LEU A 82 -7.37 -5.68 11.37
N VAL A 83 -8.05 -6.70 10.87
CA VAL A 83 -9.47 -6.96 11.18
C VAL A 83 -9.63 -7.33 12.65
N THR A 84 -8.69 -8.07 13.21
CA THR A 84 -8.67 -8.41 14.63
C THR A 84 -8.59 -7.15 15.50
N ASP A 85 -7.68 -6.25 15.17
CA ASP A 85 -7.53 -4.97 15.90
C ASP A 85 -8.79 -4.09 15.77
N LEU A 86 -9.40 -4.00 14.59
CA LEU A 86 -10.63 -3.24 14.37
C LEU A 86 -11.85 -3.82 15.10
N ALA A 87 -11.88 -5.16 15.24
CA ALA A 87 -12.96 -5.88 15.91
C ALA A 87 -12.76 -5.99 17.43
N ALA A 88 -11.59 -5.63 17.96
CA ALA A 88 -11.24 -5.80 19.38
C ALA A 88 -12.24 -5.10 20.33
N ASP A 89 -12.83 -3.98 19.90
CA ASP A 89 -13.86 -3.25 20.66
C ASP A 89 -15.29 -3.82 20.47
N GLY A 90 -15.45 -5.01 19.89
CA GLY A 90 -16.74 -5.60 19.54
C GLY A 90 -17.43 -4.96 18.34
N LYS A 91 -16.72 -4.13 17.57
CA LYS A 91 -17.24 -3.52 16.34
C LYS A 91 -17.25 -4.54 15.21
N ARG A 92 -18.36 -4.61 14.49
CA ARG A 92 -18.48 -5.51 13.33
C ARG A 92 -17.60 -5.04 12.18
N VAL A 93 -16.80 -5.96 11.64
CA VAL A 93 -15.92 -5.75 10.47
C VAL A 93 -16.37 -6.67 9.35
N LYS A 94 -16.63 -6.12 8.17
CA LYS A 94 -16.84 -6.90 6.96
C LYS A 94 -15.59 -6.90 6.10
N VAL A 95 -15.13 -8.08 5.72
CA VAL A 95 -14.06 -8.22 4.74
C VAL A 95 -14.64 -8.51 3.36
N CYS A 96 -14.35 -7.62 2.43
CA CYS A 96 -14.87 -7.64 1.08
C CYS A 96 -13.79 -8.12 0.11
N VAL A 97 -14.11 -9.18 -0.63
CA VAL A 97 -13.29 -9.69 -1.75
C VAL A 97 -14.11 -9.49 -3.01
N GLN A 98 -13.51 -8.92 -4.06
CA GLN A 98 -14.28 -8.66 -5.26
C GLN A 98 -14.81 -9.95 -5.90
N GLN A 99 -16.02 -9.85 -6.42
CA GLN A 99 -16.67 -10.85 -7.24
C GLN A 99 -16.14 -10.80 -8.69
N ALA A 100 -16.45 -11.82 -9.47
CA ALA A 100 -16.19 -11.79 -10.91
C ALA A 100 -16.95 -10.64 -11.57
N LEU A 101 -16.26 -9.92 -12.46
CA LEU A 101 -16.78 -8.75 -13.19
C LEU A 101 -17.05 -9.10 -14.65
N GLY A 102 -17.99 -8.41 -15.29
CA GLY A 102 -18.40 -8.66 -16.67
C GLY A 102 -19.64 -9.54 -16.78
N GLN A 103 -20.04 -9.87 -18.01
CA GLN A 103 -21.21 -10.69 -18.32
C GLN A 103 -20.87 -11.75 -19.37
N GLY A 104 -21.47 -12.93 -19.23
CA GLY A 104 -21.29 -14.05 -20.17
C GLY A 104 -19.83 -14.48 -20.29
N VAL A 105 -19.35 -14.68 -21.52
CA VAL A 105 -17.98 -15.11 -21.81
C VAL A 105 -16.89 -14.10 -21.44
N PHE A 106 -17.27 -12.86 -21.14
CA PHE A 106 -16.35 -11.81 -20.69
C PHE A 106 -16.33 -11.65 -19.16
N GLN A 107 -16.99 -12.57 -18.42
CA GLN A 107 -16.92 -12.59 -16.98
C GLN A 107 -15.55 -13.09 -16.50
N GLY A 108 -14.88 -12.33 -15.65
CA GLY A 108 -13.55 -12.68 -15.14
C GLY A 108 -13.32 -12.18 -13.71
N LEU A 109 -12.53 -12.96 -12.97
CA LEU A 109 -11.96 -12.58 -11.67
C LEU A 109 -10.43 -12.56 -11.82
N PRO A 110 -9.70 -11.58 -11.26
CA PRO A 110 -8.24 -11.63 -11.23
C PRO A 110 -7.77 -12.93 -10.59
N LEU A 111 -6.78 -13.56 -11.22
CA LEU A 111 -6.22 -14.82 -10.75
C LEU A 111 -5.72 -14.72 -9.30
N SER A 112 -5.15 -13.57 -8.94
CA SER A 112 -4.66 -13.25 -7.59
C SER A 112 -5.75 -13.23 -6.51
N LEU A 113 -7.02 -13.14 -6.89
CA LEU A 113 -8.17 -13.14 -5.99
C LEU A 113 -9.00 -14.44 -6.04
N SER A 114 -8.63 -15.37 -6.93
CA SER A 114 -9.29 -16.66 -7.03
C SER A 114 -9.13 -17.46 -5.73
N GLY A 115 -10.25 -17.91 -5.15
CA GLY A 115 -10.24 -18.68 -3.90
C GLY A 115 -9.96 -17.87 -2.63
N VAL A 116 -9.63 -16.58 -2.72
CA VAL A 116 -9.31 -15.74 -1.56
C VAL A 116 -10.45 -15.72 -0.55
N ARG A 117 -11.68 -15.51 -1.02
CA ARG A 117 -12.87 -15.53 -0.15
C ARG A 117 -12.97 -16.83 0.66
N ARG A 118 -12.77 -17.99 0.02
CA ARG A 118 -12.80 -19.28 0.70
C ARG A 118 -11.68 -19.41 1.72
N ILE A 119 -10.48 -18.90 1.43
CA ILE A 119 -9.37 -18.91 2.40
C ILE A 119 -9.74 -18.09 3.63
N MET A 120 -10.32 -16.90 3.44
CA MET A 120 -10.75 -16.04 4.54
C MET A 120 -11.86 -16.65 5.38
N GLU A 121 -12.87 -17.26 4.76
CA GLU A 121 -13.97 -17.93 5.45
C GLU A 121 -13.51 -19.14 6.30
N ASN A 122 -12.39 -19.77 5.93
CA ASN A 122 -11.81 -20.91 6.66
C ASN A 122 -10.60 -20.53 7.54
N MET A 123 -10.27 -19.23 7.61
CA MET A 123 -9.16 -18.74 8.41
C MET A 123 -9.52 -18.79 9.90
N ASP A 124 -8.51 -18.98 10.76
CA ASP A 124 -8.69 -18.86 12.20
C ASP A 124 -8.70 -17.37 12.60
N TRP A 125 -9.89 -16.88 12.91
CA TRP A 125 -10.15 -15.52 13.38
C TRP A 125 -10.09 -15.40 14.91
N GLY A 126 -9.86 -16.49 15.64
CA GLY A 126 -9.85 -16.50 17.10
C GLY A 126 -11.16 -15.98 17.70
N GLU A 127 -11.04 -15.24 18.80
CA GLU A 127 -12.17 -14.77 19.62
C GLU A 127 -13.03 -13.72 18.91
N VAL A 128 -12.51 -13.02 17.89
CA VAL A 128 -13.25 -11.95 17.20
C VAL A 128 -14.19 -12.45 16.10
N PHE A 129 -14.23 -13.77 15.83
CA PHE A 129 -14.94 -14.34 14.69
C PHE A 129 -16.42 -13.91 14.61
N GLU A 130 -17.11 -13.76 15.75
CA GLU A 130 -18.53 -13.33 15.78
C GLU A 130 -18.78 -11.90 15.26
N PHE A 131 -17.73 -11.07 15.26
CA PHE A 131 -17.74 -9.70 14.75
C PHE A 131 -17.29 -9.61 13.28
N VAL A 132 -16.79 -10.70 12.71
CA VAL A 132 -16.27 -10.73 11.34
C VAL A 132 -17.31 -11.30 10.39
N SER A 133 -17.52 -10.62 9.26
CA SER A 133 -18.35 -11.12 8.17
C SER A 133 -17.63 -10.96 6.82
N PHE A 134 -18.17 -11.63 5.79
CA PHE A 134 -17.58 -11.63 4.44
C PHE A 134 -18.59 -11.17 3.40
N GLY A 135 -18.12 -10.44 2.39
CA GLY A 135 -18.98 -9.95 1.31
C GLY A 135 -18.23 -9.70 0.02
N ASN A 136 -18.97 -9.25 -1.00
CA ASN A 136 -18.34 -8.74 -2.22
C ASN A 136 -18.22 -7.21 -2.15
N VAL A 137 -17.71 -6.62 -3.24
CA VAL A 137 -17.61 -5.17 -3.40
C VAL A 137 -18.88 -4.64 -4.05
N GLY A 138 -19.50 -3.63 -3.42
CA GLY A 138 -20.74 -3.01 -3.89
C GLY A 138 -21.57 -2.45 -2.73
N SER A 139 -22.37 -1.43 -3.00
CA SER A 139 -23.24 -0.80 -2.00
C SER A 139 -24.31 -1.76 -1.45
N ASP A 140 -24.71 -2.76 -2.23
CA ASP A 140 -25.64 -3.84 -1.88
C ASP A 140 -25.10 -4.79 -0.80
N HIS A 141 -23.79 -4.74 -0.53
CA HIS A 141 -23.14 -5.54 0.50
C HIS A 141 -22.91 -4.80 1.83
N LEU A 142 -23.36 -3.54 1.93
CA LEU A 142 -23.36 -2.78 3.18
C LEU A 142 -24.47 -3.29 4.13
N ASP A 143 -24.16 -3.47 5.40
CA ASP A 143 -25.01 -4.00 6.47
C ASP A 143 -24.79 -3.27 7.81
N ASP A 144 -24.90 -3.89 8.97
CA ASP A 144 -24.65 -3.23 10.26
C ASP A 144 -23.16 -3.11 10.63
N SER A 145 -22.24 -3.54 9.75
CA SER A 145 -20.79 -3.44 10.01
C SER A 145 -20.32 -1.98 10.08
N ALA A 146 -19.40 -1.70 11.01
CA ALA A 146 -18.78 -0.38 11.16
C ALA A 146 -17.63 -0.17 10.16
N TYR A 147 -16.88 -1.24 9.90
CA TYR A 147 -15.68 -1.23 9.06
C TYR A 147 -15.81 -2.18 7.89
N TYR A 148 -15.35 -1.73 6.71
CA TYR A 148 -15.30 -2.53 5.49
C TYR A 148 -13.86 -2.57 4.97
N VAL A 149 -13.22 -3.73 5.02
CA VAL A 149 -11.86 -3.93 4.49
C VAL A 149 -11.96 -4.55 3.11
N ILE A 150 -11.58 -3.82 2.06
CA ILE A 150 -11.61 -4.33 0.68
C ILE A 150 -10.22 -4.83 0.30
N VAL A 151 -10.12 -6.14 0.09
CA VAL A 151 -8.84 -6.83 -0.13
C VAL A 151 -8.44 -6.77 -1.60
N ALA A 152 -7.35 -6.06 -1.87
CA ALA A 152 -6.64 -5.98 -3.15
C ALA A 152 -7.55 -5.89 -4.38
N PRO A 153 -8.52 -4.95 -4.45
CA PRO A 153 -9.43 -4.84 -5.58
C PRO A 153 -8.68 -4.47 -6.86
N GLN A 154 -9.08 -5.06 -7.99
CA GLN A 154 -8.38 -4.94 -9.28
C GLN A 154 -9.35 -4.88 -10.45
N ASN A 155 -8.96 -4.13 -11.47
CA ASN A 155 -9.62 -4.19 -12.76
C ASN A 155 -9.38 -5.56 -13.43
N VAL A 156 -10.26 -5.93 -14.36
CA VAL A 156 -10.06 -7.08 -15.27
C VAL A 156 -10.11 -6.60 -16.71
N VAL A 157 -9.62 -7.40 -17.64
CA VAL A 157 -9.68 -7.05 -19.07
C VAL A 157 -11.14 -6.86 -19.48
N GLY A 158 -11.47 -5.66 -19.98
CA GLY A 158 -12.82 -5.33 -20.45
C GLY A 158 -13.85 -4.98 -19.36
N SER A 159 -13.49 -4.95 -18.08
CA SER A 159 -14.40 -4.52 -17.00
C SER A 159 -13.66 -3.88 -15.83
N THR A 160 -14.28 -2.88 -15.18
CA THR A 160 -13.67 -2.14 -14.08
C THR A 160 -14.43 -2.36 -12.77
N ILE A 161 -13.69 -2.51 -11.67
CA ILE A 161 -14.26 -2.60 -10.32
C ILE A 161 -14.69 -1.22 -9.79
N MET A 162 -14.24 -0.15 -10.45
CA MET A 162 -14.32 1.23 -9.95
C MET A 162 -15.74 1.70 -9.74
N THR A 163 -16.69 1.34 -10.61
CA THR A 163 -18.10 1.71 -10.43
C THR A 163 -18.65 1.18 -9.10
N LYS A 164 -18.37 -0.10 -8.80
CA LYS A 164 -18.80 -0.73 -7.54
C LYS A 164 -18.10 -0.12 -6.32
N LEU A 165 -16.82 0.20 -6.43
CA LEU A 165 -16.09 0.88 -5.37
C LEU A 165 -16.65 2.27 -5.09
N LEU A 166 -16.96 3.04 -6.14
CA LEU A 166 -17.54 4.37 -6.02
C LEU A 166 -18.91 4.32 -5.36
N GLU A 167 -19.79 3.45 -5.84
CA GLU A 167 -21.13 3.25 -5.24
C GLU A 167 -21.03 2.86 -3.76
N MET A 168 -20.14 1.91 -3.43
CA MET A 168 -19.94 1.44 -2.07
C MET A 168 -19.35 2.54 -1.17
N ALA A 169 -18.36 3.30 -1.65
CA ALA A 169 -17.74 4.39 -0.90
C ALA A 169 -18.74 5.51 -0.61
N THR A 170 -19.50 5.96 -1.61
CA THR A 170 -20.54 6.98 -1.43
C THR A 170 -21.56 6.54 -0.39
N ALA A 171 -22.11 5.33 -0.53
CA ALA A 171 -23.10 4.80 0.41
C ALA A 171 -22.52 4.58 1.83
N ALA A 172 -21.25 4.17 1.94
CA ALA A 172 -20.58 4.01 3.22
C ALA A 172 -20.40 5.35 3.94
N VAL A 173 -19.98 6.41 3.23
CA VAL A 173 -19.85 7.75 3.82
C VAL A 173 -21.21 8.29 4.29
N GLU A 174 -22.26 8.16 3.48
CA GLU A 174 -23.63 8.56 3.86
C GLU A 174 -24.12 7.86 5.13
N GLN A 175 -23.76 6.59 5.29
CA GLN A 175 -24.11 5.75 6.45
C GLN A 175 -23.10 5.85 7.60
N LYS A 176 -22.12 6.78 7.52
CA LYS A 176 -21.06 6.98 8.53
C LYS A 176 -20.25 5.71 8.83
N LYS A 177 -19.97 4.91 7.81
CA LYS A 177 -19.14 3.71 7.86
C LYS A 177 -17.73 4.03 7.36
N THR A 178 -16.75 3.27 7.83
CA THR A 178 -15.36 3.42 7.37
C THR A 178 -15.01 2.30 6.40
N LEU A 179 -14.50 2.68 5.23
CA LEU A 179 -14.09 1.81 4.16
C LEU A 179 -12.57 1.91 3.97
N ILE A 180 -11.90 0.76 4.01
CA ILE A 180 -10.45 0.63 3.97
C ILE A 180 -10.08 -0.14 2.70
N LEU A 181 -9.46 0.54 1.73
CA LEU A 181 -8.88 -0.07 0.54
C LEU A 181 -7.49 -0.62 0.84
N PHE A 182 -7.36 -1.93 0.82
CA PHE A 182 -6.09 -2.61 1.07
C PHE A 182 -5.43 -3.02 -0.25
N ASN A 183 -4.20 -2.56 -0.51
CA ASN A 183 -3.41 -2.85 -1.72
C ASN A 183 -4.21 -2.82 -3.05
N PRO A 184 -4.95 -1.74 -3.35
CA PRO A 184 -5.73 -1.66 -4.58
C PRO A 184 -4.82 -1.64 -5.83
N LEU A 185 -5.15 -2.45 -6.84
CA LEU A 185 -4.51 -2.45 -8.16
C LEU A 185 -5.49 -1.95 -9.22
N LEU A 186 -5.72 -0.63 -9.21
CA LEU A 186 -6.75 0.01 -10.03
C LEU A 186 -6.21 0.62 -11.33
N LYS A 187 -4.95 0.31 -11.69
CA LYS A 187 -4.39 0.69 -12.98
C LYS A 187 -5.19 0.04 -14.11
N ASP A 188 -5.27 0.74 -15.24
CA ASP A 188 -5.98 0.23 -16.41
C ASP A 188 -5.19 -0.94 -17.02
N LEU A 189 -5.85 -2.10 -17.17
CA LEU A 189 -5.31 -3.22 -17.95
C LEU A 189 -5.62 -2.98 -19.43
N PRO A 190 -4.62 -3.06 -20.34
CA PRO A 190 -4.88 -2.91 -21.77
C PRO A 190 -5.84 -4.01 -22.25
N SER A 191 -6.85 -3.64 -23.02
CA SER A 191 -7.65 -4.63 -23.75
C SER A 191 -6.79 -5.27 -24.85
N ALA A 192 -7.08 -6.52 -25.20
CA ALA A 192 -6.35 -7.26 -26.24
C ALA A 192 -6.34 -6.57 -27.63
N SER A 193 -7.15 -5.52 -27.81
CA SER A 193 -7.24 -4.71 -29.04
C SER A 193 -6.46 -3.39 -29.00
N GLY A 194 -5.69 -3.11 -27.94
CA GLY A 194 -4.81 -1.93 -27.89
C GLY A 194 -5.52 -0.57 -27.82
N VAL A 195 -6.86 -0.54 -27.80
CA VAL A 195 -7.65 0.69 -27.69
C VAL A 195 -7.73 1.07 -26.22
N MET A 196 -6.88 2.01 -25.82
CA MET A 196 -6.96 2.66 -24.51
C MET A 196 -8.23 3.48 -24.41
N GLY A 197 -9.16 3.08 -23.53
CA GLY A 197 -10.27 3.93 -23.13
C GLY A 197 -9.77 5.10 -22.29
N VAL A 198 -9.44 6.23 -22.93
CA VAL A 198 -9.06 7.48 -22.26
C VAL A 198 -10.21 8.02 -21.40
N ARG A 199 -11.45 7.63 -21.71
CA ARG A 199 -12.66 8.02 -20.98
C ARG A 199 -12.70 7.37 -19.59
N GLY A 200 -12.83 8.21 -18.55
CA GLY A 200 -12.94 7.80 -17.15
C GLY A 200 -11.62 7.61 -16.40
N ARG A 201 -10.44 7.67 -17.05
CA ARG A 201 -9.15 7.54 -16.33
C ARG A 201 -8.96 8.63 -15.27
N ARG A 202 -9.31 9.86 -15.58
CA ARG A 202 -9.22 11.00 -14.65
C ARG A 202 -10.12 10.79 -13.44
N GLU A 203 -11.39 10.47 -13.67
CA GLU A 203 -12.37 10.17 -12.61
C GLU A 203 -11.92 8.97 -11.75
N ARG A 204 -11.29 7.95 -12.36
CA ARG A 204 -10.71 6.81 -11.64
C ARG A 204 -9.54 7.21 -10.74
N MET A 205 -8.67 8.10 -11.20
CA MET A 205 -7.57 8.63 -10.39
C MET A 205 -8.09 9.54 -9.28
N GLU A 206 -9.01 10.45 -9.59
CA GLU A 206 -9.67 11.31 -8.60
C GLU A 206 -10.37 10.51 -7.50
N PHE A 207 -11.02 9.39 -7.86
CA PHE A 207 -11.60 8.47 -6.86
C PHE A 207 -10.53 7.74 -6.05
N ALA A 208 -9.45 7.26 -6.66
CA ALA A 208 -8.38 6.61 -5.91
C ALA A 208 -7.67 7.59 -4.95
N ASP A 209 -7.59 8.87 -5.33
CA ASP A 209 -6.98 9.95 -4.57
C ASP A 209 -7.91 10.51 -3.48
N SER A 210 -9.22 10.19 -3.52
CA SER A 210 -10.16 10.58 -2.44
C SER A 210 -9.96 9.78 -1.16
N PHE A 211 -9.25 8.65 -1.23
CA PHE A 211 -8.90 7.84 -0.06
C PHE A 211 -7.70 8.43 0.65
N ILE A 212 -7.88 8.70 1.93
CA ILE A 212 -6.83 9.20 2.79
C ILE A 212 -5.82 8.08 3.02
N PRO A 213 -4.52 8.30 2.77
CA PRO A 213 -3.50 7.28 2.95
C PRO A 213 -3.27 7.04 4.45
N ALA A 214 -3.95 6.04 5.00
CA ALA A 214 -3.69 5.61 6.37
C ALA A 214 -2.28 5.05 6.51
N TYR A 215 -1.85 4.27 5.52
CA TYR A 215 -0.51 3.71 5.46
C TYR A 215 -0.02 3.58 4.02
N HIS A 216 1.22 3.96 3.76
CA HIS A 216 1.92 3.71 2.50
C HIS A 216 3.34 3.26 2.78
N PHE A 217 3.74 2.14 2.18
CA PHE A 217 5.13 1.72 2.11
C PHE A 217 5.39 1.05 0.77
N ARG A 218 6.36 1.58 0.03
CA ARG A 218 6.83 0.98 -1.23
C ARG A 218 8.34 1.04 -1.34
N LEU A 219 8.91 0.05 -2.00
CA LEU A 219 10.31 0.10 -2.40
C LEU A 219 10.50 0.98 -3.64
N LEU A 220 11.64 1.66 -3.68
CA LEU A 220 12.07 2.48 -4.81
C LEU A 220 13.13 1.71 -5.58
N TYR A 221 12.90 1.49 -6.88
CA TYR A 221 13.77 0.68 -7.73
C TYR A 221 14.49 1.56 -8.77
N SER A 222 15.69 1.15 -9.16
CA SER A 222 16.42 1.76 -10.27
C SER A 222 15.85 1.24 -11.60
N SER A 223 15.35 2.13 -12.46
CA SER A 223 14.93 1.78 -13.83
C SER A 223 16.11 1.60 -14.79
N SER A 224 17.29 2.10 -14.43
CA SER A 224 18.49 2.16 -15.27
C SER A 224 19.42 0.95 -15.16
N ALA A 225 19.12 -0.02 -14.29
CA ALA A 225 20.02 -1.13 -13.99
C ALA A 225 19.31 -2.49 -14.15
N MET A 226 20.05 -3.46 -14.66
CA MET A 226 19.58 -4.85 -14.79
C MET A 226 19.13 -5.38 -13.43
N MET A 227 18.03 -6.15 -13.40
CA MET A 227 17.42 -6.73 -12.19
C MET A 227 16.75 -5.73 -11.24
N TYR A 228 16.53 -4.47 -11.64
CA TYR A 228 15.80 -3.45 -10.87
C TYR A 228 16.24 -3.39 -9.40
N PRO A 229 17.48 -2.97 -9.08
CA PRO A 229 17.96 -2.96 -7.71
C PRO A 229 17.15 -1.97 -6.85
N ILE A 230 16.87 -2.38 -5.61
CA ILE A 230 16.24 -1.52 -4.60
C ILE A 230 17.23 -0.40 -4.24
N ARG A 231 16.81 0.85 -4.44
CA ARG A 231 17.53 2.07 -4.10
C ARG A 231 17.11 2.66 -2.76
N GLY A 232 15.91 2.36 -2.30
CA GLY A 232 15.35 2.97 -1.11
C GLY A 232 13.91 2.56 -0.84
N ALA A 233 13.24 3.32 0.01
CA ALA A 233 11.84 3.15 0.34
C ALA A 233 11.15 4.51 0.49
N LEU A 234 9.86 4.53 0.18
CA LEU A 234 8.95 5.64 0.49
C LEU A 234 7.96 5.13 1.53
N ARG A 235 7.82 5.87 2.64
CA ARG A 235 6.87 5.59 3.71
C ARG A 235 5.96 6.78 3.95
N HIS A 236 4.72 6.50 4.33
CA HIS A 236 3.82 7.47 4.94
C HIS A 236 2.92 6.74 5.92
N VAL A 237 2.66 7.39 7.05
CA VAL A 237 1.66 6.97 8.04
C VAL A 237 0.73 8.13 8.30
N TYR A 238 -0.53 7.83 8.60
CA TYR A 238 -1.56 8.83 8.84
C TYR A 238 -1.09 9.93 9.81
N GLY A 239 -1.31 11.19 9.41
CA GLY A 239 -0.92 12.38 10.18
C GLY A 239 0.58 12.71 10.14
N GLY A 240 1.41 11.89 9.49
CA GLY A 240 2.85 12.12 9.31
C GLY A 240 3.21 12.64 7.91
N PRO A 241 4.47 13.03 7.69
CA PRO A 241 4.94 13.39 6.36
C PRO A 241 5.16 12.15 5.48
N TRP A 242 5.46 12.38 4.21
CA TRP A 242 5.98 11.36 3.30
C TRP A 242 7.49 11.26 3.46
N GLU A 243 7.97 10.17 4.05
CA GLU A 243 9.36 9.95 4.39
C GLU A 243 10.08 9.15 3.31
N VAL A 244 11.27 9.58 2.94
CA VAL A 244 12.11 8.90 1.95
C VAL A 244 13.36 8.37 2.61
N PHE A 245 13.64 7.10 2.34
CA PHE A 245 14.81 6.41 2.84
C PHE A 245 15.67 5.93 1.68
N LYS A 246 16.98 6.12 1.79
CA LYS A 246 17.98 5.59 0.87
C LYS A 246 18.56 4.29 1.42
N ARG A 247 18.59 3.26 0.59
CA ARG A 247 19.24 1.99 0.90
C ARG A 247 20.74 2.15 0.66
N GLU A 248 21.54 1.95 1.69
CA GLU A 248 23.00 1.93 1.63
C GLU A 248 23.49 0.51 1.90
N ASP A 249 24.40 0.02 1.05
CA ASP A 249 25.10 -1.25 1.27
C ASP A 249 26.29 -0.98 2.19
N MET A 250 26.27 -1.58 3.37
CA MET A 250 27.30 -1.40 4.40
C MET A 250 28.42 -2.44 4.26
N GLY A 251 28.40 -3.24 3.20
CA GLY A 251 29.27 -4.39 3.02
C GLY A 251 28.83 -5.59 3.86
N LYS A 252 29.49 -6.74 3.63
CA LYS A 252 29.22 -8.01 4.33
C LYS A 252 27.74 -8.47 4.28
N ARG A 253 27.01 -8.13 3.21
CA ARG A 253 25.56 -8.44 3.04
C ARG A 253 24.68 -7.80 4.13
N THR A 254 25.08 -6.63 4.61
CA THR A 254 24.31 -5.80 5.54
C THR A 254 23.89 -4.54 4.80
N GLU A 255 22.66 -4.12 5.00
CA GLU A 255 22.11 -2.92 4.38
C GLU A 255 21.44 -2.06 5.44
N GLU A 256 21.41 -0.75 5.23
CA GLU A 256 20.63 0.16 6.05
C GLU A 256 19.73 1.03 5.18
N TYR A 257 18.60 1.44 5.74
CA TYR A 257 17.73 2.43 5.14
C TYR A 257 17.89 3.73 5.90
N ARG A 258 18.66 4.66 5.35
CA ARG A 258 18.91 5.97 5.95
C ARG A 258 17.85 6.96 5.51
N PHE A 259 17.24 7.68 6.45
CA PHE A 259 16.35 8.80 6.13
C PHE A 259 17.09 9.87 5.33
N VAL A 260 16.52 10.32 4.21
CA VAL A 260 17.11 11.34 3.33
C VAL A 260 16.25 12.57 3.11
N GLY A 261 14.98 12.54 3.52
CA GLY A 261 14.09 13.68 3.41
C GLY A 261 12.63 13.33 3.62
N SER A 262 11.81 14.36 3.74
CA SER A 262 10.37 14.25 3.90
C SER A 262 9.62 15.29 3.07
N PHE A 263 8.37 14.98 2.72
CA PHE A 263 7.50 15.83 1.92
C PHE A 263 6.11 15.92 2.55
N ASP A 264 5.44 17.06 2.38
CA ASP A 264 4.06 17.26 2.89
C ASP A 264 3.03 16.50 2.06
N SER A 265 3.35 16.18 0.81
CA SER A 265 2.52 15.41 -0.12
C SER A 265 3.32 14.31 -0.79
N GLN A 266 2.63 13.34 -1.41
CA GLN A 266 3.28 12.19 -2.02
C GLN A 266 4.26 12.66 -3.11
N PRO A 267 5.58 12.38 -2.97
CA PRO A 267 6.56 12.83 -3.94
C PRO A 267 6.48 11.98 -5.22
N ASP A 268 6.62 12.65 -6.36
CA ASP A 268 6.74 12.02 -7.67
C ASP A 268 8.19 11.70 -8.03
N GLY A 269 8.40 11.16 -9.23
CA GLY A 269 9.75 10.82 -9.70
C GLY A 269 10.69 12.02 -9.83
N SER A 270 10.17 13.22 -10.08
CA SER A 270 10.97 14.44 -10.23
C SER A 270 11.55 14.91 -8.89
N LEU A 271 10.79 14.72 -7.80
CA LEU A 271 11.23 15.01 -6.44
C LEU A 271 12.11 13.89 -5.86
N LEU A 272 11.84 12.64 -6.21
CA LEU A 272 12.60 11.49 -5.71
C LEU A 272 13.97 11.36 -6.37
N THR A 273 14.05 11.47 -7.70
CA THR A 273 15.28 11.17 -8.45
C THR A 273 16.52 11.92 -7.94
N PRO A 274 16.47 13.24 -7.66
CA PRO A 274 17.63 13.99 -7.17
C PRO A 274 18.19 13.46 -5.83
N LEU A 275 17.36 12.87 -4.97
CA LEU A 275 17.78 12.31 -3.68
C LEU A 275 18.68 11.07 -3.82
N PHE A 276 18.62 10.40 -4.96
CA PHE A 276 19.38 9.18 -5.25
C PHE A 276 20.54 9.39 -6.23
N GLN A 277 20.68 10.59 -6.80
CA GLN A 277 21.85 10.94 -7.59
C GLN A 277 23.07 11.01 -6.65
N GLU A 278 24.13 10.30 -7.02
CA GLU A 278 25.40 10.42 -6.31
C GLU A 278 25.86 11.88 -6.42
N GLN A 279 26.16 12.52 -5.27
CA GLN A 279 26.93 13.76 -5.34
C GLN A 279 28.23 13.42 -6.08
N PRO A 280 28.62 14.20 -7.11
CA PRO A 280 29.92 13.99 -7.72
C PRO A 280 30.97 14.02 -6.59
N PRO A 281 32.00 13.16 -6.62
CA PRO A 281 33.03 13.18 -5.62
C PRO A 281 33.50 14.63 -5.48
N LYS A 282 33.51 15.16 -4.25
CA LYS A 282 34.13 16.47 -3.99
C LYS A 282 35.50 16.41 -4.64
N LYS A 283 35.72 17.18 -5.71
CA LYS A 283 37.05 17.36 -6.28
C LYS A 283 37.88 17.91 -5.13
N ASN A 284 38.71 17.07 -4.52
CA ASN A 284 39.89 17.56 -3.83
C ASN A 284 40.70 18.25 -4.93
N SER A 285 40.57 19.57 -5.03
CA SER A 285 41.53 20.41 -5.72
C SER A 285 42.81 20.44 -4.87
N GLY A 286 43.43 19.28 -4.67
CA GLY A 286 44.84 19.22 -4.33
C GLY A 286 45.58 19.48 -5.63
N ALA A 287 46.28 20.61 -5.69
CA ALA A 287 47.14 20.93 -6.83
C ALA A 287 48.25 19.87 -6.93
N TRP A 288 48.23 19.07 -7.99
CA TRP A 288 49.32 18.16 -8.35
C TRP A 288 50.35 18.92 -9.19
N TRP A 289 50.97 19.97 -8.64
CA TRP A 289 52.23 20.53 -9.14
C TRP A 289 52.97 21.13 -7.95
N ASN A 290 53.87 20.35 -7.37
CA ASN A 290 55.07 20.78 -6.65
C ASN A 290 55.78 19.51 -6.22
N LEU A 291 56.64 18.99 -7.10
CA LEU A 291 57.93 18.33 -6.84
C LEU A 291 58.58 18.00 -8.19
#